data_AF-A0A842V403-F1
#
_entry.id   AF-A0A842V403-F1
#
_cell.length_a   1.000
_cell.length_b   1.000
_cell.length_c   1.000
_cell.angle_alpha   90.00
_cell.angle_beta   90.00
_cell.angle_gamma   90.00
#
_symmetry.space_group_name_H-M   'P 1'
#
loop_
_entity.id
_entity.type
_entity.pdbx_description
1 polymer ?
#
loop_
_entity_poly.entity_id
_entity_poly.type
_entity_poly.pdbx_seq_one_letter_code
_entity_poly.pdbx_strand_id
1 'polypeptide(L)' 'MFLKGNLHERSLKEIWNDKNAFSYNRKFQKSSLKGFYPKCEFGEICRGGCPIISEALTGSTNNDPYCIERIEKEVISQ' A
#
# COMPACT_ATOMS: atom_id res chain seq x y z
N MET A 1 -9.77 -4.45 -8.25
CA MET A 1 -9.51 -3.74 -6.97
C MET A 1 -9.25 -2.23 -7.11
N PHE A 2 -8.72 -1.74 -8.24
CA PHE A 2 -8.32 -0.32 -8.39
C PHE A 2 -9.29 0.59 -9.16
N LEU A 3 -10.37 0.07 -9.75
CA LEU A 3 -11.38 0.90 -10.43
C LEU A 3 -12.15 1.77 -9.42
N LYS A 4 -12.11 3.10 -9.58
CA LYS A 4 -12.63 4.07 -8.58
C LYS A 4 -13.90 4.80 -9.00
N GLY A 5 -14.25 4.72 -10.27
CA GLY A 5 -15.42 5.36 -10.83
C GLY A 5 -15.24 5.60 -12.32
N ASN A 6 -16.30 6.10 -12.94
CA ASN A 6 -16.38 6.46 -14.35
C ASN A 6 -16.80 7.93 -14.46
N LEU A 7 -16.04 8.74 -15.20
CA LEU A 7 -16.32 10.17 -15.36
C LEU A 7 -17.57 10.45 -16.22
N HIS A 8 -18.04 9.47 -16.99
CA HIS A 8 -19.30 9.58 -17.73
C HIS A 8 -20.54 9.42 -16.82
N GLU A 9 -20.38 8.82 -15.64
CA GLU A 9 -21.48 8.52 -14.71
C GLU A 9 -21.50 9.45 -13.50
N ARG A 10 -20.32 9.90 -13.05
CA ARG A 10 -20.15 10.73 -11.84
C ARG A 10 -19.11 11.82 -12.11
N SER A 11 -19.30 12.97 -11.47
CA SER A 11 -18.30 14.04 -11.52
C SER A 11 -17.00 13.62 -10.83
N LEU A 12 -15.87 14.21 -11.24
CA LEU A 12 -14.58 14.01 -10.58
C LEU A 12 -14.67 14.35 -9.08
N LYS A 13 -15.41 15.40 -8.71
CA LYS A 13 -15.59 15.82 -7.31
C LYS A 13 -16.29 14.74 -6.49
N GLU A 14 -17.30 14.09 -7.04
CA GLU A 14 -18.01 13.00 -6.36
C GLU A 14 -17.14 11.77 -6.21
N ILE A 15 -16.42 11.37 -7.26
CA ILE A 15 -15.49 10.23 -7.20
C ILE A 15 -14.38 10.51 -6.18
N TRP A 16 -13.80 11.73 -6.22
CA TRP A 16 -12.73 12.12 -5.32
C TRP A 16 -13.19 12.15 -3.86
N ASN A 17 -14.37 12.68 -3.55
CA ASN A 17 -14.85 12.77 -2.16
C ASN A 17 -15.54 11.49 -1.65
N ASP A 18 -15.70 10.48 -2.49
CA ASP A 18 -16.21 9.17 -2.09
C ASP A 18 -15.30 8.52 -1.02
N LYS A 19 -15.85 8.27 0.16
CA LYS A 19 -15.12 7.70 1.30
C LYS A 19 -14.62 6.27 1.03
N ASN A 20 -15.19 5.57 0.05
CA ASN A 20 -14.91 4.18 -0.22
C ASN A 20 -14.03 3.98 -1.46
N ALA A 21 -14.08 4.88 -2.44
CA ALA A 21 -13.30 4.76 -3.69
C ALA A 21 -11.81 4.50 -3.40
N PHE A 22 -11.16 5.33 -2.61
CA PHE A 22 -9.71 5.22 -2.36
C PHE A 22 -9.36 4.55 -1.03
N SER A 23 -10.16 3.57 -0.57
CA SER A 23 -10.01 2.97 0.77
C SER A 23 -8.61 2.44 1.07
N TYR A 24 -7.96 1.76 0.12
CA TYR A 24 -6.60 1.22 0.32
C TYR A 24 -5.55 2.30 0.62
N ASN A 25 -5.74 3.53 0.13
CA ASN A 25 -4.88 4.67 0.44
C ASN A 25 -5.37 5.46 1.65
N ARG A 26 -6.68 5.67 1.81
CA ARG A 26 -7.26 6.56 2.82
C ARG A 26 -7.51 5.90 4.16
N LYS A 27 -7.75 4.59 4.18
CA LYS A 27 -8.01 3.79 5.38
C LYS A 27 -6.80 2.94 5.76
N PHE A 28 -5.60 3.36 5.36
CA PHE A 28 -4.36 2.74 5.83
C PHE A 28 -4.26 2.87 7.35
N GLN A 29 -3.89 1.77 8.01
CA GLN A 29 -3.52 1.76 9.41
C GLN A 29 -2.17 1.10 9.55
N LYS A 30 -1.32 1.58 10.47
CA LYS A 30 -0.02 0.94 10.74
C LYS A 30 -0.16 -0.53 11.12
N SER A 31 -1.24 -0.89 11.81
CA SER A 31 -1.61 -2.26 12.16
C SER A 31 -1.86 -3.17 10.95
N SER A 32 -2.08 -2.60 9.75
CA SER A 32 -2.22 -3.35 8.50
C SER A 32 -0.88 -3.84 7.95
N LEU A 33 0.25 -3.29 8.41
CA LEU A 33 1.58 -3.75 8.06
C LEU A 33 1.83 -5.16 8.64
N LYS A 34 2.60 -5.98 7.92
CA LYS A 34 2.91 -7.36 8.31
C LYS A 34 4.40 -7.66 8.17
N GLY A 35 4.88 -8.71 8.83
CA GLY A 35 6.27 -9.16 8.73
C GLY A 35 7.26 -8.11 9.25
N PHE A 36 8.19 -7.70 8.40
CA PHE A 36 9.22 -6.70 8.67
C PHE A 36 8.66 -5.30 8.99
N TYR A 37 7.67 -4.87 8.22
CA TYR A 37 7.27 -3.46 8.13
C TYR A 37 6.67 -2.82 9.40
N PRO A 38 5.98 -3.54 10.32
CA PRO A 38 5.51 -2.97 11.58
C PRO A 38 6.62 -2.38 12.46
N LYS A 39 7.85 -2.93 12.35
CA LYS A 39 9.03 -2.47 13.10
C LYS A 39 9.96 -1.57 12.28
N CYS A 40 9.63 -1.36 11.00
CA CYS A 40 10.41 -0.49 10.13
C CYS A 40 10.12 0.98 10.47
N GLU A 41 11.18 1.78 10.65
CA GLU A 41 11.09 3.21 10.95
C GLU A 41 10.35 3.98 9.85
N PHE A 42 10.46 3.52 8.59
CA PHE A 42 9.80 4.12 7.44
C PHE A 42 8.40 3.57 7.17
N GLY A 43 7.96 2.54 7.91
CA GLY A 43 6.75 1.77 7.63
C GLY A 43 5.47 2.62 7.61
N GLU A 44 5.37 3.65 8.44
CA GLU A 44 4.22 4.58 8.43
C GLU A 44 4.19 5.49 7.20
N ILE A 45 5.37 5.86 6.69
CA ILE A 45 5.52 6.80 5.58
C ILE A 45 5.33 6.05 4.25
N CYS A 46 6.10 4.99 4.03
CA CYS A 46 6.07 4.24 2.77
C CYS A 46 4.91 3.24 2.72
N ARG A 47 4.35 2.87 3.88
CA ARG A 47 3.24 1.93 4.01
C ARG A 47 3.57 0.55 3.41
N GLY A 48 4.80 0.08 3.58
CA GLY A 48 5.23 -1.19 2.99
C GLY A 48 5.41 -1.17 1.47
N GLY A 49 5.61 0.02 0.88
CA GLY A 49 6.02 0.21 -0.51
C GLY A 49 4.88 0.36 -1.51
N CYS A 50 5.16 0.10 -2.79
CA CYS A 50 4.18 0.32 -3.85
C CYS A 50 3.06 -0.75 -3.76
N PRO A 51 1.78 -0.35 -3.59
CA PRO A 51 0.70 -1.31 -3.43
C PRO A 51 0.44 -2.14 -4.69
N ILE A 52 0.70 -1.59 -5.89
CA ILE A 52 0.54 -2.31 -7.15
C ILE A 52 1.59 -3.41 -7.28
N ILE A 53 2.86 -3.08 -7.00
CA ILE A 53 3.96 -4.05 -7.05
C ILE A 53 3.79 -5.12 -5.97
N SER A 54 3.45 -4.71 -4.74
CA SER A 54 3.19 -5.63 -3.63
C SER A 54 2.08 -6.63 -3.98
N GLU A 55 0.94 -6.14 -4.48
CA GLU A 55 -0.20 -6.99 -4.84
C GLU A 55 0.16 -7.94 -6.00
N ALA A 56 0.80 -7.43 -7.05
CA ALA A 56 1.15 -8.21 -8.23
C ALA A 56 2.13 -9.34 -7.94
N LEU A 57 3.08 -9.14 -7.01
CA LEU A 57 4.17 -10.08 -6.74
C LEU A 57 3.93 -10.94 -5.49
N THR A 58 3.12 -10.48 -4.54
CA THR A 58 2.92 -11.15 -3.26
C THR A 58 1.46 -11.50 -2.96
N GLY A 59 0.50 -11.01 -3.75
CA GLY A 59 -0.93 -11.19 -3.49
C GLY A 59 -1.45 -10.40 -2.29
N SER A 60 -0.68 -9.42 -1.79
CA SER A 60 -1.09 -8.55 -0.70
C SER A 60 -0.50 -7.15 -0.86
N THR A 61 -1.24 -6.12 -0.44
CA THR A 61 -0.70 -4.77 -0.36
C THR A 61 0.28 -4.63 0.80
N ASN A 62 1.14 -3.61 0.76
CA ASN A 62 2.05 -3.23 1.86
C ASN A 62 3.15 -4.27 2.14
N ASN A 63 3.63 -4.97 1.10
CA ASN A 63 4.67 -5.99 1.20
C ASN A 63 5.58 -5.96 -0.04
N ASP A 64 6.24 -4.84 -0.28
CA ASP A 64 7.04 -4.65 -1.49
C ASP A 64 8.31 -5.52 -1.46
N PRO A 65 8.45 -6.50 -2.37
CA PRO A 65 9.61 -7.39 -2.36
C PRO A 65 10.92 -6.66 -2.63
N TYR A 66 10.89 -5.47 -3.23
CA TYR A 66 12.06 -4.65 -3.55
C TYR A 66 12.45 -3.64 -2.46
N CYS A 67 11.88 -3.73 -1.26
CA CYS A 67 12.27 -2.86 -0.14
C CYS A 67 13.74 -3.11 0.28
N ILE A 68 14.63 -2.16 -0.03
CA ILE A 68 16.07 -2.25 0.26
C ILE A 68 16.32 -2.41 1.77
N GLU A 69 15.68 -1.59 2.60
CA GLU A 69 15.78 -1.65 4.06
C GLU A 69 15.46 -3.06 4.62
N ARG A 70 14.44 -3.73 4.06
CA ARG A 70 14.11 -5.12 4.42
C ARG A 70 15.18 -6.09 3.93
N ILE A 71 15.61 -5.96 2.68
CA ILE A 71 16.62 -6.83 2.06
C ILE A 71 17.93 -6.77 2.85
N GLU A 72 18.40 -5.56 3.18
CA GLU A 72 19.62 -5.37 3.96
C GLU A 72 19.51 -6.05 5.33
N LYS A 73 18.41 -5.83 6.06
CA LYS A 73 18.26 -6.33 7.45
C LYS A 73 17.88 -7.81 7.56
N GLU A 74 17.08 -8.35 6.64
CA GLU A 74 16.56 -9.73 6.73
C GLU A 74 17.26 -10.72 5.81
N VAL A 75 17.80 -10.29 4.66
CA VAL A 75 18.36 -11.19 3.64
C VAL A 75 19.89 -11.15 3.63
N ILE A 76 20.48 -9.95 3.69
CA ILE A 76 21.92 -9.77 3.55
C ILE A 76 22.64 -9.86 4.90
N SER A 77 22.11 -9.24 5.95
CA SER A 77 22.76 -9.18 7.28
C SER A 77 22.64 -10.48 8.11
N GLN A 78 22.44 -11.63 7.47
CA GLN A 78 22.42 -12.94 8.14
C GLN A 78 23.83 -13.50 8.37
#